data_AF-A0A7C6YZM7-F1
#
_entry.id   AF-A0A7C6YZM7-F1
#
_cell.length_a   1.000
_cell.length_b   1.000
_cell.length_c   1.000
_cell.angle_alpha   90.00
_cell.angle_beta   90.00
_cell.angle_gamma   90.00
#
_symmetry.space_group_name_H-M   'P 1'
#
loop_
_entity.id
_entity.type
_entity.pdbx_description
1 polymer ?
#
loop_
_entity_poly.entity_id
_entity_poly.type
_entity_poly.pdbx_seq_one_letter_code
_entity_poly.pdbx_strand_id
1 'polypeptide(L)' 'MRKRMTIRLMLMRNSLTQTWLINRLEETGVNTDKTELSSVLAGRRKGAKAETVIQESLKILQDYEEKMGVVW' A
#
# COMPACT_ATOMS: atom_id res chain seq x y z
N MET A 1 9.50 -4.67 -8.65
CA MET A 1 8.75 -3.60 -9.34
C MET A 1 7.26 -3.88 -9.43
N ARG A 2 6.85 -5.09 -9.87
CA ARG A 2 5.44 -5.48 -10.07
C ARG A 2 4.51 -5.13 -8.88
N LYS A 3 4.87 -5.56 -7.66
CA LYS A 3 4.10 -5.26 -6.42
C LYS A 3 3.81 -3.76 -6.21
N ARG A 4 4.80 -2.89 -6.44
CA ARG A 4 4.67 -1.42 -6.27
C ARG A 4 3.73 -0.80 -7.30
N MET A 5 3.70 -1.36 -8.51
CA MET A 5 2.74 -0.93 -9.54
C MET A 5 1.33 -1.39 -9.18
N THR A 6 1.18 -2.65 -8.74
CA THR A 6 -0.09 -3.20 -8.26
C THR A 6 -0.71 -2.34 -7.16
N ILE A 7 0.06 -1.93 -6.14
CA ILE A 7 -0.41 -1.04 -5.08
C ILE A 7 -0.95 0.28 -5.66
N ARG A 8 -0.24 0.91 -6.61
CA ARG A 8 -0.71 2.15 -7.24
C ARG A 8 -2.01 1.96 -8.02
N LEU A 9 -2.12 0.86 -8.77
CA LEU A 9 -3.32 0.54 -9.55
C LEU A 9 -4.51 0.28 -8.63
N MET A 10 -4.31 -0.46 -7.55
CA MET A 10 -5.32 -0.70 -6.51
C MET A 10 -5.79 0.59 -5.86
N LEU A 11 -4.88 1.50 -5.51
CA LEU A 11 -5.25 2.80 -4.98
C LEU A 11 -6.07 3.61 -6.00
N MET A 12 -5.59 3.70 -7.24
CA MET A 12 -6.25 4.47 -8.30
C MET A 12 -7.65 3.94 -8.60
N ARG A 13 -7.81 2.63 -8.82
CA ARG A 13 -9.10 2.03 -9.23
C ARG A 13 -10.16 2.07 -8.14
N ASN A 14 -9.74 2.05 -6.88
CA ASN A 14 -10.65 2.18 -5.73
C ASN A 14 -10.81 3.63 -5.25
N SER A 15 -10.25 4.61 -5.95
CA SER A 15 -10.23 6.03 -5.54
C SER A 15 -9.67 6.26 -4.12
N LEU A 16 -8.74 5.41 -3.69
CA LEU A 16 -8.11 5.47 -2.37
C LEU A 16 -6.86 6.35 -2.39
N THR A 17 -6.69 7.17 -1.35
CA THR A 17 -5.54 8.05 -1.23
C THR A 17 -4.34 7.35 -0.57
N GLN A 18 -3.14 7.89 -0.76
CA GLN A 18 -1.97 7.42 0.01
C GLN A 18 -2.16 7.63 1.52
N THR A 19 -2.86 8.69 1.94
CA THR A 19 -3.19 8.94 3.35
C THR A 19 -4.07 7.83 3.92
N TRP A 20 -5.06 7.35 3.16
CA TRP A 20 -5.88 6.20 3.58
C TRP A 20 -5.01 4.97 3.84
N LEU A 21 -4.07 4.67 2.93
CA LEU A 21 -3.18 3.52 3.09
C LEU A 21 -2.23 3.68 4.28
N ILE A 22 -1.73 4.90 4.53
CA ILE A 22 -0.88 5.21 5.69
C ILE A 22 -1.63 4.91 6.99
N ASN A 23 -2.87 5.40 7.12
CA ASN A 23 -3.67 5.16 8.32
C ASN A 23 -3.91 3.66 8.54
N ARG A 24 -4.17 2.88 7.47
CA ARG A 24 -4.34 1.43 7.57
C ARG A 24 -3.05 0.68 7.92
N LEU A 25 -1.91 1.15 7.45
CA LEU A 25 -0.60 0.59 7.83
C LEU A 25 -0.29 0.89 9.31
N GLU A 26 -0.66 2.06 9.81
CA GLU A 26 -0.51 2.41 11.22
C GLU A 26 -1.36 1.49 12.12
N GLU A 27 -2.59 1.18 11.71
CA GLU A 27 -3.46 0.20 12.41
C GLU A 27 -2.84 -1.22 12.48
N THR A 28 -1.94 -1.59 11.55
CA THR A 28 -1.21 -2.86 11.58
C THR A 28 0.17 -2.77 12.25
N GLY A 29 0.50 -1.63 12.85
CA GLY A 29 1.78 -1.37 13.52
C GLY A 29 2.93 -0.99 12.58
N VAL A 30 2.63 -0.74 11.29
CA VAL A 30 3.61 -0.30 10.29
C VAL A 30 3.59 1.22 10.17
N ASN A 31 4.38 1.89 11.01
CA ASN A 31 4.49 3.34 10.99
C ASN A 31 5.24 3.82 9.74
N THR A 32 4.54 4.61 8.92
CA THR A 32 5.11 5.26 7.74
C THR A 32 4.49 6.63 7.52
N ASP A 33 5.20 7.50 6.80
CA ASP A 33 4.70 8.81 6.39
C ASP A 33 4.56 8.91 4.87
N LYS A 34 3.98 10.01 4.39
CA LYS A 34 3.75 10.24 2.95
C LYS A 34 5.04 10.22 2.13
N THR A 35 6.13 10.74 2.67
CA THR A 35 7.43 10.79 1.99
C THR A 35 8.05 9.41 1.91
N GLU A 36 7.99 8.64 2.98
CA GLU A 36 8.46 7.26 3.05
C GLU A 36 7.65 6.36 2.13
N LEU A 37 6.32 6.35 2.22
CA LEU A 37 5.45 5.54 1.36
C LEU A 37 5.70 5.88 -0.12
N SER A 38 5.74 7.16 -0.48
CA SER A 38 6.04 7.60 -1.84
C SER A 38 7.41 7.09 -2.32
N SER A 39 8.43 7.15 -1.46
CA SER A 39 9.78 6.67 -1.78
C SER A 39 9.84 5.15 -1.92
N VAL A 40 9.11 4.40 -1.09
CA VAL A 40 8.97 2.94 -1.18
C VAL A 40 8.27 2.53 -2.48
N LEU A 41 7.14 3.19 -2.81
CA LEU A 41 6.40 2.92 -4.04
C LEU A 41 7.24 3.29 -5.27
N ALA A 42 7.99 4.40 -5.24
CA ALA A 42 8.93 4.81 -6.28
C ALA A 42 10.15 3.87 -6.41
N GLY A 43 10.38 2.98 -5.43
CA GLY A 43 11.54 2.10 -5.41
C GLY A 43 12.85 2.80 -5.03
N ARG A 44 12.78 4.06 -4.57
CA ARG A 44 13.91 4.83 -4.05
C ARG A 44 14.32 4.37 -2.65
N ARG A 45 13.37 3.92 -1.84
CA ARG A 45 13.63 3.31 -0.51
C ARG A 45 13.62 1.78 -0.61
N LYS A 46 14.63 1.16 -0.01
CA LYS A 46 14.86 -0.30 0.01
C LYS A 46 15.18 -0.75 1.44
N GLY A 47 15.14 -2.06 1.68
CA GLY A 47 15.43 -2.68 2.98
C GLY A 47 14.20 -3.36 3.59
N ALA A 48 14.39 -4.00 4.74
CA ALA A 48 13.36 -4.82 5.40
C ALA A 48 12.06 -4.04 5.63
N LYS A 49 12.14 -2.83 6.19
CA LYS A 49 10.96 -1.97 6.43
C LYS A 49 10.19 -1.68 5.13
N ALA A 50 10.89 -1.39 4.04
CA ALA A 50 10.26 -1.09 2.75
C ALA A 50 9.54 -2.33 2.19
N GLU A 51 10.07 -3.53 2.41
CA GLU A 51 9.41 -4.77 2.02
C GLU A 51 8.18 -5.05 2.88
N THR A 52 8.25 -4.82 4.20
CA THR A 52 7.09 -4.90 5.11
C THR A 52 5.97 -3.96 4.66
N VAL A 53 6.28 -2.70 4.35
CA VAL A 53 5.31 -1.73 3.83
C VAL A 53 4.64 -2.26 2.55
N ILE A 54 5.40 -2.84 1.63
CA ILE A 54 4.86 -3.40 0.38
C ILE A 54 3.96 -4.61 0.66
N GLN A 55 4.36 -5.55 1.52
CA GLN A 55 3.57 -6.73 1.83
C GLN A 55 2.26 -6.36 2.53
N GLU A 56 2.32 -5.54 3.58
CA GLU A 56 1.13 -5.14 4.32
C GLU A 56 0.20 -4.27 3.48
N SER A 57 0.73 -3.39 2.62
CA SER A 57 -0.11 -2.62 1.70
C SER A 57 -0.93 -3.51 0.76
N LEU A 58 -0.32 -4.58 0.23
CA LEU A 58 -1.02 -5.52 -0.65
C LEU A 58 -2.13 -6.26 0.09
N LYS A 59 -1.86 -6.74 1.33
CA LYS A 59 -2.87 -7.41 2.15
C LYS A 59 -4.05 -6.49 2.45
N ILE A 60 -3.79 -5.26 2.89
CA ILE A 60 -4.82 -4.26 3.21
C ILE A 60 -5.68 -3.97 1.98
N LEU A 61 -5.06 -3.76 0.82
CA LEU A 61 -5.80 -3.44 -0.40
C LEU A 61 -6.58 -4.64 -0.93
N GLN A 62 -6.05 -5.85 -0.78
CA GLN A 62 -6.75 -7.07 -1.16
C GLN A 62 -7.98 -7.32 -0.26
N ASP A 63 -7.82 -7.22 1.07
CA ASP A 63 -8.93 -7.33 2.02
C ASP A 63 -10.01 -6.26 1.75
N TYR A 64 -9.60 -5.04 1.41
CA TYR A 64 -10.53 -3.98 1.00
C TYR A 64 -11.32 -4.37 -0.26
N GLU A 65 -10.64 -4.82 -1.31
CA GLU A 65 -11.30 -5.21 -2.58
C GLU A 65 -12.23 -6.41 -2.40
N GLU A 66 -11.82 -7.41 -1.61
CA GLU A 66 -12.66 -8.56 -1.25
C GLU A 66 -13.95 -8.11 -0.52
N LYS A 67 -13.83 -7.21 0.46
CA LYS A 67 -14.99 -6.65 1.19
C LYS A 67 -15.92 -5.80 0.32
N MET A 68 -15.36 -5.13 -0.68
CA MET A 68 -16.13 -4.31 -1.63
C MET A 68 -16.70 -5.12 -2.79
N GLY A 69 -16.47 -6.44 -2.85
CA GLY A 69 -16.96 -7.30 -3.92
C GLY A 69 -16.33 -6.99 -5.28
N VAL A 70 -15.11 -6.45 -5.28
CA VAL A 70 -14.42 -6.05 -6.50
C VAL A 70 -13.80 -7.29 -7.14
N VAL A 71 -14.37 -7.74 -8.26
CA VAL A 71 -13.92 -8.93 -9.02
C VAL A 71 -13.02 -8.50 -10.17
N TRP A 72 -11.87 -9.16 -10.35
CA TRP A 72 -10.89 -8.90 -11.42
C TRP A 72 -10.55 -10.16 -12.19
#